data_AF-R5DQF2-F1
#
_entry.id   AF-R5DQF2-F1
#
_cell.length_a   1.000
_cell.length_b   1.000
_cell.length_c   1.000
_cell.angle_alpha   90.00
_cell.angle_beta   90.00
_cell.angle_gamma   90.00
#
_symmetry.space_group_name_H-M   'P 1'
#
loop_
_entity.id
_entity.type
_entity.pdbx_description
1 polymer ?
#
loop_
_entity_poly.entity_id
_entity_poly.type
_entity_poly.pdbx_seq_one_letter_code
_entity_poly.pdbx_strand_id
1 'polypeptide(L)'
;MLKNTSRFKKLCKSAAAVLIGLQLAITSLVPVMAEDISLSDTSKASTYKIADLDVAVTVSDDLVCFTQNVTSNNSYLNLIGADDVEQLRALMKVNNIYLEIIPKQNVTYEILLSGKDAPSGVESLNDLSDDELQSSFKSYVESRDNTKNEIVTENITNSYIDKINGVTYFVTDVTSIANNDVTVYLRKYYTIMRGKAISFSLQTNQSVLTDNMKTELENIVKTTEYKNIKKSIFDNPIYSEIMTTVLSLLLPIAILALIVFFITNSAKRKKKKH
;
A
#
# COMPACT_ATOMS: atom_id res chain seq x y z
N MET A 1 18.37 -18.10 12.38
CA MET A 1 17.68 -16.86 11.94
C MET A 1 16.27 -17.14 11.39
N LEU A 2 16.11 -17.89 10.29
CA LEU A 2 14.82 -18.15 9.61
C LEU A 2 13.56 -18.36 10.48
N LYS A 3 13.62 -19.08 11.62
CA LYS A 3 12.47 -19.31 12.50
C LYS A 3 11.87 -18.04 13.15
N ASN A 4 12.66 -16.99 13.41
CA ASN A 4 12.10 -15.73 13.92
C ASN A 4 11.35 -14.97 12.82
N THR A 5 11.84 -15.05 11.58
CA THR A 5 11.27 -14.37 10.42
C THR A 5 9.86 -14.85 10.07
N SER A 6 9.49 -16.11 10.37
CA SER A 6 8.10 -16.57 10.21
C SER A 6 7.18 -16.22 11.38
N ARG A 7 7.70 -16.16 12.62
CA ARG A 7 6.95 -15.64 13.77
C ARG A 7 6.60 -14.16 13.60
N PHE A 8 7.58 -13.34 13.19
CA PHE A 8 7.38 -11.92 12.85
C PHE A 8 6.18 -11.72 11.92
N LYS A 9 6.17 -12.40 10.77
CA LYS A 9 5.10 -12.31 9.76
C LYS A 9 3.72 -12.69 10.29
N LYS A 10 3.61 -13.81 11.03
CA LYS A 10 2.32 -14.21 11.60
C LYS A 10 1.82 -13.23 12.67
N LEU A 11 2.70 -12.69 13.51
CA LEU A 11 2.30 -11.67 14.49
C LEU A 11 1.91 -10.35 13.83
N CYS A 12 2.70 -9.82 12.89
CA CYS A 12 2.38 -8.56 12.22
C CYS A 12 1.10 -8.64 11.37
N LYS A 13 0.80 -9.78 10.73
CA LYS A 13 -0.48 -9.97 10.02
C LYS A 13 -1.68 -10.18 10.95
N SER A 14 -1.52 -10.88 12.07
CA SER A 14 -2.56 -10.94 13.11
C SER A 14 -2.81 -9.59 13.79
N ALA A 15 -1.76 -8.77 14.00
CA ALA A 15 -1.90 -7.41 14.50
C ALA A 15 -2.58 -6.51 13.47
N ALA A 16 -2.06 -6.40 12.24
CA ALA A 16 -2.61 -5.53 11.19
C ALA A 16 -4.09 -5.80 10.90
N ALA A 17 -4.51 -7.07 10.89
CA ALA A 17 -5.91 -7.44 10.70
C ALA A 17 -6.84 -7.04 11.87
N VAL A 18 -6.30 -6.82 13.07
CA VAL A 18 -7.02 -6.28 14.23
C VAL A 18 -6.99 -4.75 14.24
N LEU A 19 -5.83 -4.15 13.99
CA LEU A 19 -5.67 -2.68 13.94
C LEU A 19 -6.55 -2.04 12.86
N ILE A 20 -6.57 -2.59 11.64
CA ILE A 20 -7.24 -1.93 10.50
C ILE A 20 -8.78 -2.09 10.60
N GLY A 21 -9.28 -3.19 11.16
CA GLY A 21 -10.72 -3.42 11.38
C GLY A 21 -11.37 -2.40 12.33
N LEU A 22 -10.59 -1.77 13.22
CA LEU A 22 -11.07 -0.86 14.26
C LEU A 22 -11.21 0.61 13.79
N GLN A 23 -10.86 0.92 12.54
CA GLN A 23 -10.19 2.20 12.29
C GLN A 23 -11.01 3.41 11.78
N LEU A 24 -12.26 3.31 11.27
CA LEU A 24 -12.86 4.46 10.55
C LEU A 24 -14.36 4.80 10.76
N ALA A 25 -14.57 5.91 11.47
CA ALA A 25 -15.62 6.95 11.42
C ALA A 25 -14.98 8.25 12.06
N ILE A 26 -15.49 9.49 12.08
CA ILE A 26 -16.79 10.17 11.79
C ILE A 26 -16.50 11.43 10.89
N THR A 27 -17.50 12.28 10.57
CA THR A 27 -17.39 13.63 9.94
C THR A 27 -16.77 14.68 10.91
N SER A 28 -16.59 16.00 10.68
CA SER A 28 -17.00 17.04 9.68
C SER A 28 -16.07 18.29 9.89
N LEU A 29 -16.09 19.47 9.22
CA LEU A 29 -16.83 20.09 8.10
C LEU A 29 -15.90 21.13 7.37
N VAL A 30 -16.40 21.96 6.44
CA VAL A 30 -15.68 22.46 5.23
C VAL A 30 -15.68 24.00 5.07
N PRO A 31 -14.56 24.79 4.89
CA PRO A 31 -13.76 24.90 3.61
C PRO A 31 -12.29 25.52 3.58
N VAL A 32 -11.42 25.10 2.60
CA VAL A 32 -10.48 25.91 1.72
C VAL A 32 -9.27 26.72 2.34
N MET A 33 -7.98 26.69 1.86
CA MET A 33 -7.41 27.04 0.52
C MET A 33 -5.99 26.42 0.18
N ALA A 34 -5.42 26.77 -1.00
CA ALA A 34 -4.18 26.27 -1.66
C ALA A 34 -2.83 26.80 -1.06
N GLU A 35 -1.60 26.54 -1.56
CA GLU A 35 -1.10 26.12 -2.89
C GLU A 35 0.30 25.39 -2.87
N ASP A 36 0.68 24.83 -4.01
CA ASP A 36 1.82 24.01 -4.49
C ASP A 36 3.23 24.02 -3.86
N ILE A 37 3.96 22.90 -4.08
CA ILE A 37 5.25 22.84 -4.83
C ILE A 37 5.57 21.38 -5.24
N SER A 38 6.16 21.17 -6.41
CA SER A 38 6.59 19.85 -6.94
C SER A 38 8.08 19.59 -6.78
N LEU A 39 8.52 18.32 -6.76
CA LEU A 39 9.88 17.92 -7.18
C LEU A 39 9.94 16.44 -7.61
N SER A 40 10.95 16.08 -8.41
CA SER A 40 11.10 14.77 -9.05
C SER A 40 12.55 14.28 -9.02
N ASP A 41 12.79 12.99 -8.80
CA ASP A 41 14.06 12.34 -9.15
C ASP A 41 13.86 10.87 -9.56
N THR A 42 14.86 10.27 -10.22
CA THR A 42 14.65 9.23 -11.22
C THR A 42 15.22 7.85 -10.83
N SER A 43 14.62 7.21 -9.82
CA SER A 43 14.70 5.75 -9.74
C SER A 43 13.79 5.13 -10.83
N LYS A 44 13.97 3.83 -11.12
CA LYS A 44 12.88 3.09 -11.77
C LYS A 44 11.78 2.88 -10.75
N ALA A 45 10.54 3.13 -11.13
CA ALA A 45 9.42 3.08 -10.21
C ALA A 45 8.14 2.66 -10.94
N SER A 46 7.25 2.01 -10.20
CA SER A 46 6.00 1.42 -10.69
C SER A 46 4.80 2.17 -10.12
N THR A 47 3.97 2.74 -10.99
CA THR A 47 2.75 3.46 -10.59
C THR A 47 1.56 2.51 -10.45
N TYR A 48 1.14 2.28 -9.21
CA TYR A 48 -0.05 1.49 -8.86
C TYR A 48 -1.28 2.40 -8.90
N LYS A 49 -2.32 1.98 -9.64
CA LYS A 49 -3.57 2.73 -9.80
C LYS A 49 -4.69 1.98 -9.07
N ILE A 50 -5.33 2.65 -8.11
CA ILE A 50 -6.31 2.07 -7.20
C ILE A 50 -7.64 2.80 -7.44
N ALA A 51 -8.41 2.24 -8.38
CA ALA A 51 -9.66 2.81 -8.85
C ALA A 51 -10.75 2.93 -7.76
N ASP A 52 -10.73 2.06 -6.75
CA ASP A 52 -11.66 2.11 -5.62
C ASP A 52 -11.44 3.31 -4.67
N LEU A 53 -10.24 3.91 -4.70
CA LEU A 53 -9.85 5.06 -3.88
C LEU A 53 -9.59 6.33 -4.68
N ASP A 54 -9.69 6.30 -6.03
CA ASP A 54 -9.26 7.39 -6.91
C ASP A 54 -7.79 7.83 -6.64
N VAL A 55 -6.92 6.85 -6.34
CA VAL A 55 -5.49 7.05 -6.01
C VAL A 55 -4.57 6.43 -7.06
N ALA A 56 -3.55 7.16 -7.49
CA ALA A 56 -2.33 6.59 -8.06
C ALA A 56 -1.14 6.85 -7.11
N VAL A 57 -0.30 5.85 -6.88
CA VAL A 57 0.93 5.98 -6.07
C VAL A 57 2.10 5.34 -6.82
N THR A 58 3.29 5.95 -6.78
CA THR A 58 4.46 5.49 -7.54
C THR A 58 5.55 5.01 -6.59
N VAL A 59 5.75 3.69 -6.54
CA VAL A 59 6.68 3.06 -5.60
C VAL A 59 7.98 2.72 -6.31
N SER A 60 9.12 3.01 -5.69
CA SER A 60 10.44 2.66 -6.24
C SER A 60 10.52 1.15 -6.48
N ASP A 61 11.04 0.75 -7.65
CA ASP A 61 11.18 -0.66 -8.05
C ASP A 61 12.13 -1.44 -7.11
N ASP A 62 12.82 -0.78 -6.17
CA ASP A 62 13.66 -1.38 -5.13
C ASP A 62 12.89 -1.98 -3.94
N LEU A 63 11.59 -1.69 -3.85
CA LEU A 63 10.67 -2.37 -2.95
C LEU A 63 9.94 -3.52 -3.67
N VAL A 64 9.18 -4.32 -2.93
CA VAL A 64 8.23 -5.29 -3.47
C VAL A 64 6.84 -4.83 -3.08
N CYS A 65 5.91 -4.82 -4.04
CA CYS A 65 4.50 -4.53 -3.78
C CYS A 65 3.61 -5.74 -4.05
N PHE A 66 2.62 -5.94 -3.20
CA PHE A 66 1.51 -6.88 -3.38
C PHE A 66 0.20 -6.10 -3.44
N THR A 67 -0.75 -6.56 -4.26
CA THR A 67 -2.09 -5.97 -4.38
C THR A 67 -3.16 -7.02 -4.07
N GLN A 68 -4.42 -6.62 -3.95
CA GLN A 68 -5.56 -7.54 -3.85
C GLN A 68 -5.70 -8.56 -5.02
N ASN A 69 -4.90 -8.40 -6.08
CA ASN A 69 -4.84 -9.23 -7.28
C ASN A 69 -3.46 -9.90 -7.48
N VAL A 70 -2.64 -9.94 -6.42
CA VAL A 70 -1.37 -10.70 -6.34
C VAL A 70 -1.54 -12.14 -6.80
N THR A 71 -0.67 -12.62 -7.67
CA THR A 71 -0.75 -13.96 -8.28
C THR A 71 0.08 -15.01 -7.56
N SER A 72 -0.37 -16.26 -7.66
CA SER A 72 0.24 -17.49 -7.10
C SER A 72 1.71 -17.68 -7.50
N ASN A 73 2.09 -17.20 -8.69
CA ASN A 73 3.43 -17.26 -9.24
C ASN A 73 4.38 -16.13 -8.78
N ASN A 74 3.95 -15.23 -7.89
CA ASN A 74 4.80 -14.16 -7.38
C ASN A 74 5.90 -14.72 -6.45
N SER A 75 7.16 -14.62 -6.90
CA SER A 75 8.34 -15.15 -6.21
C SER A 75 8.57 -14.59 -4.80
N TYR A 76 7.95 -13.47 -4.46
CA TYR A 76 8.11 -12.79 -3.18
C TYR A 76 7.06 -13.17 -2.12
N LEU A 77 6.08 -14.04 -2.41
CA LEU A 77 5.09 -14.50 -1.41
C LEU A 77 5.76 -15.10 -0.15
N ASN A 78 6.90 -15.79 -0.34
CA ASN A 78 7.74 -16.30 0.75
C ASN A 78 8.34 -15.17 1.63
N LEU A 79 8.59 -13.98 1.08
CA LEU A 79 9.08 -12.81 1.85
C LEU A 79 8.02 -12.27 2.81
N ILE A 80 6.73 -12.53 2.58
CA ILE A 80 5.62 -12.16 3.49
C ILE A 80 4.98 -13.36 4.19
N GLY A 81 5.44 -14.59 3.90
CA GLY A 81 4.96 -15.82 4.56
C GLY A 81 3.54 -16.19 4.15
N ALA A 82 3.15 -15.84 2.93
CA ALA A 82 1.89 -16.23 2.34
C ALA A 82 2.06 -17.58 1.62
N ASP A 83 1.88 -18.68 2.37
CA ASP A 83 1.88 -20.04 1.83
C ASP A 83 0.64 -20.31 0.94
N ASP A 84 -0.41 -19.50 1.11
CA ASP A 84 -1.65 -19.47 0.33
C ASP A 84 -1.95 -18.03 -0.13
N VAL A 85 -2.08 -17.83 -1.44
CA VAL A 85 -2.32 -16.52 -2.04
C VAL A 85 -3.78 -16.05 -1.89
N GLU A 86 -4.75 -16.96 -1.80
CA GLU A 86 -6.16 -16.59 -1.62
C GLU A 86 -6.42 -16.09 -0.19
N GLN A 87 -5.76 -16.70 0.80
CA GLN A 87 -5.75 -16.18 2.18
C GLN A 87 -5.17 -14.76 2.25
N LEU A 88 -4.09 -14.48 1.51
CA LEU A 88 -3.51 -13.14 1.41
C LEU A 88 -4.50 -12.15 0.78
N ARG A 89 -5.09 -12.49 -0.38
CA ARG A 89 -6.09 -11.63 -1.05
C ARG A 89 -7.31 -11.38 -0.18
N ALA A 90 -7.79 -12.40 0.54
CA ALA A 90 -8.91 -12.28 1.46
C ALA A 90 -8.58 -11.34 2.62
N LEU A 91 -7.40 -11.49 3.25
CA LEU A 91 -6.94 -10.60 4.31
C LEU A 91 -6.82 -9.14 3.83
N MET A 92 -6.23 -8.93 2.64
CA MET A 92 -6.13 -7.59 2.05
C MET A 92 -7.52 -6.98 1.79
N LYS A 93 -8.45 -7.74 1.22
CA LYS A 93 -9.81 -7.26 0.92
C LYS A 93 -10.63 -6.96 2.17
N VAL A 94 -10.64 -7.85 3.16
CA VAL A 94 -11.37 -7.66 4.44
C VAL A 94 -10.88 -6.41 5.17
N ASN A 95 -9.58 -6.13 5.13
CA ASN A 95 -8.98 -4.94 5.74
C ASN A 95 -8.93 -3.72 4.81
N ASN A 96 -9.50 -3.81 3.60
CA ASN A 96 -9.45 -2.75 2.58
C ASN A 96 -8.02 -2.23 2.28
N ILE A 97 -7.02 -3.12 2.37
CA ILE A 97 -5.63 -2.87 1.94
C ILE A 97 -5.58 -3.07 0.43
N TYR A 98 -5.11 -2.07 -0.32
CA TYR A 98 -4.98 -2.13 -1.76
C TYR A 98 -3.54 -2.37 -2.21
N LEU A 99 -2.55 -1.95 -1.40
CA LEU A 99 -1.13 -2.14 -1.62
C LEU A 99 -0.43 -2.51 -0.30
N GLU A 100 0.32 -3.62 -0.29
CA GLU A 100 1.25 -4.02 0.78
C GLU A 100 2.67 -3.91 0.20
N ILE A 101 3.53 -3.08 0.78
CA ILE A 101 4.87 -2.75 0.27
C ILE A 101 5.93 -3.18 1.30
N ILE A 102 6.97 -3.87 0.87
CA ILE A 102 8.08 -4.33 1.73
C ILE A 102 9.46 -4.09 1.10
N PRO A 103 10.54 -4.06 1.89
CA PRO A 103 11.91 -4.22 1.40
C PRO A 103 12.11 -5.54 0.65
N LYS A 104 12.81 -5.53 -0.50
CA LYS A 104 13.24 -6.76 -1.22
C LYS A 104 14.10 -7.71 -0.38
N GLN A 105 14.83 -7.17 0.60
CA GLN A 105 15.75 -7.90 1.46
C GLN A 105 15.58 -7.44 2.90
N ASN A 106 15.81 -8.33 3.87
CA ASN A 106 15.74 -8.02 5.30
C ASN A 106 14.45 -7.28 5.70
N VAL A 107 13.30 -7.88 5.36
CA VAL A 107 11.96 -7.38 5.72
C VAL A 107 11.90 -7.13 7.23
N THR A 108 11.91 -5.85 7.59
CA THR A 108 11.96 -5.31 8.95
C THR A 108 10.84 -4.31 9.20
N TYR A 109 10.19 -3.84 8.13
CA TYR A 109 8.98 -3.05 8.13
C TYR A 109 8.12 -3.43 6.92
N GLU A 110 6.86 -3.04 6.94
CA GLU A 110 5.94 -3.05 5.81
C GLU A 110 5.16 -1.72 5.77
N ILE A 111 4.74 -1.29 4.58
CA ILE A 111 3.92 -0.10 4.35
C ILE A 111 2.62 -0.54 3.68
N LEU A 112 1.49 -0.19 4.30
CA LEU A 112 0.15 -0.55 3.84
C LEU A 112 -0.58 0.70 3.36
N LEU A 113 -1.05 0.69 2.10
CA LEU A 113 -2.04 1.64 1.61
C LEU A 113 -3.43 0.99 1.72
N SER A 114 -4.25 1.52 2.62
CA SER A 114 -5.65 1.11 2.82
C SER A 114 -6.60 2.30 2.72
N GLY A 115 -7.89 2.02 2.53
CA GLY A 115 -8.92 3.06 2.56
C GLY A 115 -10.31 2.54 2.25
N LYS A 116 -11.32 3.39 2.40
CA LYS A 116 -12.72 3.11 2.02
C LYS A 116 -13.46 4.43 1.79
N ASP A 117 -14.76 4.36 1.51
CA ASP A 117 -15.62 5.55 1.50
C ASP A 117 -15.57 6.29 2.85
N ALA A 118 -15.44 7.61 2.78
CA ALA A 118 -15.41 8.48 3.94
C ALA A 118 -16.79 8.55 4.62
N PRO A 119 -16.85 8.94 5.90
CA PRO A 119 -18.12 9.31 6.55
C PRO A 119 -18.85 10.39 5.73
N SER A 120 -20.16 10.17 5.51
CA SER A 120 -20.99 10.98 4.60
C SER A 120 -20.90 12.48 4.90
N GLY A 121 -20.45 13.28 3.93
CA GLY A 121 -20.34 14.73 4.04
C GLY A 121 -18.92 15.27 4.27
N VAL A 122 -17.87 14.44 4.18
CA VAL A 122 -16.48 14.92 4.05
C VAL A 122 -15.90 14.47 2.71
N GLU A 123 -15.70 15.42 1.80
CA GLU A 123 -15.03 15.18 0.52
C GLU A 123 -13.50 15.25 0.63
N SER A 124 -12.95 16.18 1.42
CA SER A 124 -11.50 16.27 1.66
C SER A 124 -11.14 16.88 3.03
N LEU A 125 -9.96 16.56 3.57
CA LEU A 125 -9.32 17.33 4.66
C LEU A 125 -8.64 18.63 4.18
N ASN A 126 -8.39 18.77 2.87
CA ASN A 126 -7.92 20.03 2.27
C ASN A 126 -9.04 21.08 2.30
N ASP A 127 -10.27 20.60 2.21
CA ASP A 127 -11.48 21.41 2.15
C ASP A 127 -12.01 21.70 3.56
N LEU A 128 -11.21 21.83 4.62
CA LEU A 128 -11.66 22.27 5.96
C LEU A 128 -11.00 23.61 6.32
N SER A 129 -11.67 24.45 7.12
CA SER A 129 -11.00 25.61 7.73
C SER A 129 -10.02 25.20 8.83
N ASP A 130 -9.07 26.07 9.21
CA ASP A 130 -8.05 25.74 10.23
C ASP A 130 -8.66 25.28 11.58
N ASP A 131 -9.73 25.94 12.06
CA ASP A 131 -10.40 25.57 13.31
C ASP A 131 -11.12 24.22 13.21
N GLU A 132 -11.77 23.94 12.07
CA GLU A 132 -12.40 22.64 11.78
C GLU A 132 -11.35 21.53 11.64
N LEU A 133 -10.22 21.84 10.99
CA LEU A 133 -9.11 20.93 10.76
C LEU A 133 -8.40 20.55 12.06
N GLN A 134 -8.13 21.53 12.93
CA GLN A 134 -7.55 21.27 14.27
C GLN A 134 -8.53 20.52 15.17
N SER A 135 -9.83 20.83 15.10
CA SER A 135 -10.87 20.10 15.84
C SER A 135 -10.97 18.65 15.37
N SER A 136 -11.00 18.43 14.05
CA SER A 136 -11.04 17.10 13.42
C SER A 136 -9.77 16.30 13.72
N PHE A 137 -8.60 16.93 13.67
CA PHE A 137 -7.32 16.32 14.05
C PHE A 137 -7.30 15.92 15.53
N LYS A 138 -7.75 16.80 16.43
CA LYS A 138 -7.86 16.51 17.86
C LYS A 138 -8.79 15.32 18.10
N SER A 139 -10.01 15.34 17.56
CA SER A 139 -10.95 14.22 17.68
C SER A 139 -10.43 12.94 17.02
N TYR A 140 -9.64 13.04 15.94
CA TYR A 140 -8.93 11.90 15.37
C TYR A 140 -7.92 11.33 16.38
N VAL A 141 -7.03 12.14 16.97
CA VAL A 141 -6.05 11.70 17.98
C VAL A 141 -6.76 11.12 19.22
N GLU A 142 -7.76 11.80 19.77
CA GLU A 142 -8.56 11.33 20.92
C GLU A 142 -9.33 10.03 20.61
N SER A 143 -9.69 9.77 19.35
CA SER A 143 -10.29 8.49 18.92
C SER A 143 -9.32 7.33 18.78
N ARG A 144 -8.00 7.57 18.94
CA ARG A 144 -6.94 6.54 18.80
C ARG A 144 -6.09 6.37 20.05
N ASP A 145 -5.80 7.44 20.76
CA ASP A 145 -4.95 7.32 21.94
C ASP A 145 -5.62 6.48 23.03
N ASN A 146 -4.82 5.66 23.72
CA ASN A 146 -5.28 4.63 24.67
C ASN A 146 -6.31 3.63 24.08
N THR A 147 -6.38 3.44 22.74
CA THR A 147 -7.28 2.44 22.14
C THR A 147 -6.90 1.05 22.62
N LYS A 148 -7.83 0.40 23.33
CA LYS A 148 -7.63 -0.93 23.90
C LYS A 148 -8.76 -1.85 23.52
N ASN A 149 -8.39 -3.03 23.03
CA ASN A 149 -9.30 -4.16 22.84
C ASN A 149 -8.77 -5.37 23.65
N GLU A 150 -9.36 -6.55 23.46
CA GLU A 150 -8.96 -7.78 24.18
C GLU A 150 -7.57 -8.32 23.80
N ILE A 151 -6.92 -7.77 22.76
CA ILE A 151 -5.73 -8.34 22.09
C ILE A 151 -4.56 -7.35 22.02
N VAL A 152 -4.84 -6.04 21.93
CA VAL A 152 -3.87 -4.96 21.71
C VAL A 152 -4.21 -3.73 22.57
N THR A 153 -3.18 -3.03 23.04
CA THR A 153 -3.26 -1.66 23.58
C THR A 153 -2.39 -0.73 22.74
N GLU A 154 -2.99 0.32 22.18
CA GLU A 154 -2.33 1.36 21.37
C GLU A 154 -2.19 2.67 22.17
N ASN A 155 -1.05 3.34 22.01
CA ASN A 155 -0.76 4.65 22.60
C ASN A 155 -0.15 5.54 21.52
N ILE A 156 -0.64 6.77 21.37
CA ILE A 156 -0.02 7.76 20.49
C ILE A 156 1.21 8.32 21.20
N THR A 157 2.35 8.27 20.51
CA THR A 157 3.64 8.75 21.02
C THR A 157 4.06 10.09 20.41
N ASN A 158 3.53 10.43 19.23
CA ASN A 158 3.66 11.72 18.57
C ASN A 158 2.51 11.88 17.56
N SER A 159 2.02 13.11 17.36
CA SER A 159 0.96 13.40 16.41
C SER A 159 1.04 14.83 15.90
N TYR A 160 0.90 15.04 14.59
CA TYR A 160 0.88 16.36 13.96
C TYR A 160 0.05 16.38 12.67
N ILE A 161 -0.24 17.57 12.15
CA ILE A 161 -0.83 17.76 10.82
C ILE A 161 0.30 18.10 9.85
N ASP A 162 0.27 17.50 8.65
CA ASP A 162 1.25 17.67 7.58
C ASP A 162 0.53 18.02 6.26
N LYS A 163 1.18 18.74 5.34
CA LYS A 163 0.60 19.12 4.04
C LYS A 163 1.58 18.80 2.92
N ILE A 164 1.44 17.61 2.34
CA ILE A 164 2.33 17.06 1.32
C ILE A 164 1.68 17.24 -0.06
N ASN A 165 2.36 17.97 -0.96
CA ASN A 165 1.90 18.27 -2.33
C ASN A 165 0.46 18.80 -2.36
N GLY A 166 0.16 19.73 -1.44
CA GLY A 166 -1.16 20.34 -1.27
C GLY A 166 -2.17 19.50 -0.49
N VAL A 167 -1.92 18.20 -0.25
CA VAL A 167 -2.82 17.29 0.46
C VAL A 167 -2.53 17.28 1.96
N THR A 168 -3.56 17.51 2.76
CA THR A 168 -3.52 17.52 4.22
C THR A 168 -3.59 16.10 4.78
N TYR A 169 -2.67 15.76 5.69
CA TYR A 169 -2.64 14.48 6.39
C TYR A 169 -2.59 14.68 7.91
N PHE A 170 -3.34 13.84 8.63
CA PHE A 170 -3.13 13.62 10.05
C PHE A 170 -2.05 12.55 10.21
N VAL A 171 -0.93 12.92 10.82
CA VAL A 171 0.23 12.05 11.02
C VAL A 171 0.30 11.62 12.48
N THR A 172 0.42 10.32 12.71
CA THR A 172 0.52 9.74 14.07
C THR A 172 1.59 8.66 14.12
N ASP A 173 2.47 8.75 15.13
CA ASP A 173 3.38 7.68 15.54
C ASP A 173 2.75 6.93 16.74
N VAL A 174 2.50 5.63 16.58
CA VAL A 174 1.78 4.78 17.54
C VAL A 174 2.71 3.68 18.07
N THR A 175 2.63 3.41 19.37
CA THR A 175 3.19 2.20 19.99
C THR A 175 2.05 1.25 20.35
N SER A 176 2.00 0.12 19.65
CA SER A 176 0.99 -0.94 19.77
C SER A 176 1.59 -2.13 20.52
N ILE A 177 1.11 -2.45 21.72
CA ILE A 177 1.55 -3.62 22.48
C ILE A 177 0.46 -4.70 22.40
N ALA A 178 0.80 -5.85 21.81
CA ALA A 178 -0.08 -7.02 21.80
C ALA A 178 0.07 -7.85 23.09
N ASN A 179 -0.96 -8.62 23.46
CA ASN A 179 -1.03 -9.47 24.67
C ASN A 179 0.09 -10.50 24.89
N ASN A 180 1.01 -10.65 23.94
CA ASN A 180 2.17 -11.54 24.00
C ASN A 180 3.49 -10.77 24.16
N ASP A 181 3.41 -9.55 24.72
CA ASP A 181 4.50 -8.59 24.95
C ASP A 181 5.27 -8.19 23.68
N VAL A 182 4.64 -8.34 22.50
CA VAL A 182 5.23 -7.89 21.24
C VAL A 182 4.76 -6.48 20.91
N THR A 183 5.68 -5.53 21.07
CA THR A 183 5.54 -4.16 20.63
C THR A 183 5.70 -4.05 19.11
N VAL A 184 4.79 -3.33 18.48
CA VAL A 184 4.86 -2.85 17.09
C VAL A 184 4.85 -1.32 17.14
N TYR A 185 5.75 -0.69 16.39
CA TYR A 185 5.78 0.75 16.21
C TYR A 185 5.24 1.08 14.82
N LEU A 186 4.36 2.07 14.73
CA LEU A 186 3.69 2.45 13.49
C LEU A 186 3.83 3.95 13.24
N ARG A 187 4.08 4.35 11.99
CA ARG A 187 3.81 5.72 11.52
C ARG A 187 2.69 5.66 10.51
N LYS A 188 1.70 6.54 10.64
CA LYS A 188 0.53 6.58 9.78
C LYS A 188 0.29 7.99 9.27
N TYR A 189 0.15 8.14 7.95
CA TYR A 189 -0.42 9.31 7.28
C TYR A 189 -1.88 8.99 6.92
N TYR A 190 -2.83 9.66 7.56
CA TYR A 190 -4.26 9.53 7.29
C TYR A 190 -4.80 10.78 6.59
N THR A 191 -5.62 10.61 5.55
CA THR A 191 -6.32 11.73 4.91
C THR A 191 -7.74 11.33 4.50
N ILE A 192 -8.55 12.33 4.19
CA ILE A 192 -9.78 12.17 3.41
C ILE A 192 -9.58 12.98 2.12
N MET A 193 -9.83 12.35 0.98
CA MET A 193 -9.71 12.96 -0.35
C MET A 193 -10.76 12.34 -1.28
N ARG A 194 -11.48 13.16 -2.05
CA ARG A 194 -12.46 12.72 -3.06
C ARG A 194 -13.55 11.78 -2.49
N GLY A 195 -13.99 12.03 -1.25
CA GLY A 195 -14.96 11.20 -0.54
C GLY A 195 -14.41 9.85 -0.06
N LYS A 196 -13.08 9.69 -0.01
CA LYS A 196 -12.39 8.46 0.41
C LYS A 196 -11.52 8.73 1.62
N ALA A 197 -11.70 7.96 2.70
CA ALA A 197 -10.82 7.94 3.86
C ALA A 197 -9.66 6.98 3.57
N ILE A 198 -8.43 7.50 3.54
CA ILE A 198 -7.24 6.85 2.98
C ILE A 198 -6.10 6.89 4.00
N SER A 199 -5.29 5.83 4.04
CA SER A 199 -4.24 5.63 5.04
C SER A 199 -2.99 5.02 4.42
N PHE A 200 -1.84 5.64 4.65
CA PHE A 200 -0.52 5.04 4.46
C PHE A 200 0.06 4.72 5.84
N SER A 201 0.13 3.44 6.18
CA SER A 201 0.61 2.95 7.48
C SER A 201 1.92 2.17 7.32
N LEU A 202 3.04 2.71 7.79
CA LEU A 202 4.24 1.90 8.04
C LEU A 202 4.13 1.24 9.40
N GLN A 203 4.49 -0.05 9.49
CA GLN A 203 4.61 -0.76 10.76
C GLN A 203 5.92 -1.56 10.84
N THR A 204 6.50 -1.67 12.04
CA THR A 204 7.73 -2.41 12.31
C THR A 204 7.70 -3.07 13.70
N ASN A 205 8.34 -4.23 13.84
CA ASN A 205 8.62 -4.86 15.12
C ASN A 205 10.06 -4.60 15.64
N GLN A 206 10.82 -3.73 14.96
CA GLN A 206 12.08 -3.23 15.51
C GLN A 206 11.79 -2.34 16.72
N SER A 207 12.77 -2.10 17.59
CA SER A 207 12.58 -1.34 18.83
C SER A 207 12.31 0.18 18.64
N VAL A 208 12.26 0.67 17.40
CA VAL A 208 12.00 2.07 17.05
C VAL A 208 11.65 2.20 15.56
N LEU A 209 10.86 3.22 15.20
CA LEU A 209 10.73 3.72 13.83
C LEU A 209 12.01 4.48 13.45
N THR A 210 12.86 3.90 12.60
CA THR A 210 14.08 4.59 12.13
C THR A 210 13.72 5.70 11.14
N ASP A 211 14.58 6.70 11.01
CA ASP A 211 14.28 7.83 10.12
C ASP A 211 14.26 7.42 8.64
N ASN A 212 15.10 6.45 8.23
CA ASN A 212 15.02 5.83 6.90
C ASN A 212 13.64 5.20 6.63
N MET A 213 13.02 4.54 7.62
CA MET A 213 11.67 3.99 7.48
C MET A 213 10.64 5.12 7.28
N LYS A 214 10.72 6.19 8.08
CA LYS A 214 9.83 7.36 7.97
C LYS A 214 9.98 8.04 6.61
N THR A 215 11.21 8.24 6.13
CA THR A 215 11.51 8.84 4.82
C THR A 215 11.00 8.00 3.66
N GLU A 216 11.09 6.65 3.72
CA GLU A 216 10.52 5.79 2.67
C GLU A 216 8.98 5.95 2.59
N LEU A 217 8.31 5.94 3.75
CA LEU A 217 6.87 6.20 3.84
C LEU A 217 6.51 7.59 3.29
N GLU A 218 7.22 8.63 3.71
CA GLU A 218 7.01 10.01 3.28
C GLU A 218 7.25 10.20 1.78
N ASN A 219 8.25 9.53 1.21
CA ASN A 219 8.51 9.52 -0.23
C ASN A 219 7.36 8.86 -0.99
N ILE A 220 6.86 7.71 -0.53
CA ILE A 220 5.70 7.04 -1.14
C ILE A 220 4.47 7.96 -1.08
N VAL A 221 4.20 8.59 0.07
CA VAL A 221 3.11 9.57 0.24
C VAL A 221 3.28 10.75 -0.74
N LYS A 222 4.48 11.31 -0.89
CA LYS A 222 4.80 12.36 -1.88
C LYS A 222 4.49 11.98 -3.33
N THR A 223 4.59 10.71 -3.71
CA THR A 223 4.21 10.27 -5.07
C THR A 223 2.71 10.10 -5.31
N THR A 224 1.87 10.38 -4.32
CA THR A 224 0.43 10.07 -4.38
C THR A 224 -0.35 11.15 -5.13
N GLU A 225 -1.01 10.74 -6.21
CA GLU A 225 -1.93 11.57 -6.99
C GLU A 225 -3.39 11.15 -6.74
N TYR A 226 -4.23 12.09 -6.33
CA TYR A 226 -5.66 11.89 -6.10
C TYR A 226 -6.48 12.36 -7.31
N LYS A 227 -6.97 11.42 -8.12
CA LYS A 227 -7.58 11.69 -9.43
C LYS A 227 -8.56 10.60 -9.85
N ASN A 228 -9.48 10.92 -10.75
CA ASN A 228 -10.45 9.92 -11.21
C ASN A 228 -9.79 8.77 -11.99
N ILE A 229 -9.96 7.53 -11.52
CA ILE A 229 -9.37 6.34 -12.12
C ILE A 229 -10.48 5.34 -12.46
N LYS A 230 -10.62 5.05 -13.75
CA LYS A 230 -11.54 4.02 -14.25
C LYS A 230 -10.99 2.63 -13.90
N LYS A 231 -11.84 1.76 -13.34
CA LYS A 231 -11.50 0.35 -13.07
C LYS A 231 -11.03 -0.35 -14.34
N SER A 232 -9.96 -1.12 -14.21
CA SER A 232 -9.42 -2.00 -15.23
C SER A 232 -10.07 -3.38 -15.16
N ILE A 233 -10.20 -4.06 -16.30
CA ILE A 233 -10.59 -5.49 -16.34
C ILE A 233 -9.55 -6.40 -15.66
N PHE A 234 -8.32 -5.91 -15.47
CA PHE A 234 -7.25 -6.60 -14.75
C PHE A 234 -7.30 -6.39 -13.23
N ASP A 235 -8.23 -5.57 -12.72
CA ASP A 235 -8.42 -5.35 -11.28
C ASP A 235 -9.18 -6.52 -10.59
N ASN A 236 -9.32 -7.66 -11.27
CA ASN A 236 -9.95 -8.88 -10.78
C ASN A 236 -8.90 -10.02 -10.70
N PRO A 237 -8.77 -10.75 -9.57
CA PRO A 237 -7.69 -11.73 -9.40
C PRO A 237 -7.71 -12.87 -10.41
N ILE A 238 -8.91 -13.30 -10.84
CA ILE A 238 -9.07 -14.42 -11.78
C ILE A 238 -8.49 -14.05 -13.14
N TYR A 239 -8.71 -12.81 -13.60
CA TYR A 239 -8.13 -12.31 -14.84
C TYR A 239 -6.61 -12.06 -14.71
N SER A 240 -6.13 -11.70 -13.51
CA SER A 240 -4.69 -11.59 -13.19
C SER A 240 -3.96 -12.95 -13.24
N GLU A 241 -4.50 -13.99 -12.59
CA GLU A 241 -4.00 -15.37 -12.65
C GLU A 241 -3.98 -15.91 -14.09
N ILE A 242 -5.12 -15.80 -14.80
CA ILE A 242 -5.23 -16.27 -16.18
C ILE A 242 -4.25 -15.51 -17.08
N MET A 243 -4.17 -14.19 -17.00
CA MET A 243 -3.32 -13.41 -17.91
C MET A 243 -1.83 -13.62 -17.64
N THR A 244 -1.39 -13.71 -16.39
CA THR A 244 0.02 -14.03 -16.07
C THR A 244 0.40 -15.45 -16.48
N THR A 245 -0.50 -16.43 -16.30
CA THR A 245 -0.30 -17.81 -16.77
C THR A 245 -0.26 -17.89 -18.29
N VAL A 246 -1.18 -17.22 -18.99
CA VAL A 246 -1.23 -17.17 -20.45
C VAL A 246 -0.02 -16.44 -21.04
N LEU A 247 0.42 -15.33 -20.45
CA LEU A 247 1.63 -14.61 -20.88
C LEU A 247 2.89 -15.46 -20.69
N SER A 248 3.07 -16.10 -19.53
CA SER A 248 4.25 -16.93 -19.25
C SER A 248 4.32 -18.20 -20.10
N LEU A 249 3.18 -18.75 -20.54
CA LEU A 249 3.13 -19.89 -21.47
C LEU A 249 3.22 -19.50 -22.94
N LEU A 250 2.52 -18.45 -23.39
CA LEU A 250 2.50 -18.05 -24.80
C LEU A 250 3.72 -17.26 -25.25
N LEU A 251 4.35 -16.45 -24.39
CA LEU A 251 5.50 -15.64 -24.77
C LEU A 251 6.70 -16.50 -25.24
N PRO A 252 7.10 -17.59 -24.54
CA PRO A 252 8.12 -18.52 -25.05
C PRO A 252 7.74 -19.18 -26.38
N ILE A 253 6.47 -19.57 -26.55
CA ILE A 253 5.96 -20.20 -27.78
C ILE A 253 6.01 -19.22 -28.96
N ALA A 254 5.62 -17.96 -28.76
CA ALA A 254 5.69 -16.90 -29.76
C ALA A 254 7.14 -16.58 -30.16
N ILE A 255 8.06 -16.55 -29.19
CA ILE A 255 9.50 -16.37 -29.44
C ILE A 255 10.06 -17.54 -30.24
N LEU A 256 9.74 -18.79 -29.88
CA LEU A 256 10.11 -20.00 -30.62
C LEU A 256 9.56 -19.96 -32.06
N ALA A 257 8.31 -19.58 -32.26
CA ALA A 257 7.70 -19.44 -33.59
C ALA A 257 8.40 -18.37 -34.44
N LEU A 258 8.78 -17.23 -33.85
CA LEU A 258 9.59 -16.19 -34.50
C LEU A 258 10.98 -16.68 -34.90
N ILE A 259 11.67 -17.40 -34.01
CA ILE A 259 12.99 -17.99 -34.29
C ILE A 259 12.89 -18.99 -35.47
N VAL A 260 11.92 -19.90 -35.42
CA VAL A 260 11.67 -20.88 -36.50
C VAL A 260 11.32 -20.18 -37.82
N PHE A 261 10.50 -19.12 -37.79
CA PHE A 261 10.19 -18.31 -38.97
C PHE A 261 11.44 -17.65 -39.57
N PHE A 262 12.30 -17.03 -38.76
CA PHE A 262 13.53 -16.41 -39.23
C PHE A 262 14.53 -17.42 -39.79
N ILE A 263 14.70 -18.60 -39.15
CA ILE A 263 15.52 -19.70 -39.66
C ILE A 263 14.98 -20.17 -41.02
N THR A 264 13.67 -20.41 -41.12
CA THR A 264 13.02 -20.92 -42.34
C THR A 264 13.11 -19.93 -43.50
N ASN A 265 12.91 -18.63 -43.25
CA ASN A 265 13.07 -17.61 -44.28
C ASN A 265 14.54 -17.40 -44.67
N SER A 266 15.49 -17.53 -43.74
CA SER A 266 16.93 -17.44 -44.05
C SER A 266 17.39 -18.64 -44.90
N ALA A 267 16.89 -19.84 -44.62
CA ALA A 267 17.14 -21.02 -45.44
C ALA A 267 16.53 -20.88 -46.85
N LYS A 268 15.29 -20.37 -46.97
CA LYS A 268 14.65 -20.05 -48.26
C LYS A 268 15.44 -19.00 -49.05
N ARG A 269 16.02 -17.98 -48.39
CA ARG A 269 16.88 -16.97 -49.02
C ARG A 269 18.22 -17.55 -49.51
N LYS A 270 18.83 -18.49 -48.78
CA LYS A 270 20.04 -19.20 -49.26
C LYS A 270 19.74 -20.08 -50.49
N LYS A 271 18.62 -20.82 -50.50
CA LYS A 271 18.19 -21.63 -51.66
C LYS A 271 17.78 -20.84 -52.91
N LYS A 272 17.74 -19.50 -52.86
CA LYS A 272 17.53 -18.61 -54.02
C LYS A 272 18.81 -17.93 -54.54
N LYS A 273 19.98 -18.31 -54.01
CA LYS A 273 21.31 -17.79 -54.41
C LYS A 273 22.23 -18.90 -54.93
N HIS A 274 21.66 -20.02 -55.37
CA HIS A 274 22.37 -21.20 -55.83
C HIS A 274 21.60 -21.87 -56.97
#